data_AF-A0A7W0XRX6-F1
#
_entry.id   AF-A0A7W0XRX6-F1
#
_cell.length_a   1.000
_cell.length_b   1.000
_cell.length_c   1.000
_cell.angle_alpha   90.00
_cell.angle_beta   90.00
_cell.angle_gamma   90.00
#
_symmetry.space_group_name_H-M   'P 1'
#
loop_
_entity.id
_entity.type
_entity.pdbx_description
1 polymer ?
#
loop_
_entity_poly.entity_id
_entity_poly.type
_entity_poly.pdbx_seq_one_letter_code
_entity_poly.pdbx_strand_id
1 'polypeptide(L)'
;MSGPGGVAGDRLRSFVERIERLEEEIKGLTEDKKDIFAEAKGEGFDVQILREVIRVRKQDQKDRDERDSLLDIYLHAIETSTRPMAQAA
;
A
#
# COMPACT_ATOMS: atom_id res chain seq x y z
N MET A 1 11.06 6.69 -48.35
CA MET A 1 10.26 7.83 -47.85
C MET A 1 9.06 7.27 -47.12
N SER A 2 9.16 7.09 -45.81
CA SER A 2 8.09 6.50 -45.00
C SER A 2 6.88 7.43 -44.98
N GLY A 3 5.73 6.95 -45.45
CA GLY A 3 4.46 7.69 -45.40
C GLY A 3 3.98 7.91 -43.96
N PRO A 4 2.91 8.70 -43.74
CA PRO A 4 2.39 9.05 -42.41
C PRO A 4 2.19 7.86 -41.45
N GLY A 5 1.88 6.67 -41.98
CA GLY A 5 1.74 5.43 -41.21
C GLY A 5 3.06 4.83 -40.69
N GLY A 6 4.19 5.09 -41.34
CA GLY A 6 5.51 4.62 -40.89
C GLY A 6 5.98 5.32 -39.63
N VAL A 7 5.87 6.66 -39.58
CA VAL A 7 6.23 7.46 -38.39
C VAL A 7 5.31 7.16 -37.21
N ALA A 8 4.02 6.88 -37.47
CA ALA A 8 3.07 6.45 -36.43
C ALA A 8 3.42 5.06 -35.88
N GLY A 9 3.80 4.11 -36.75
CA GLY A 9 4.22 2.76 -36.38
C GLY A 9 5.51 2.76 -35.54
N ASP A 10 6.51 3.56 -35.91
CA ASP A 10 7.78 3.65 -35.18
C ASP A 10 7.60 4.22 -33.77
N ARG A 11 6.71 5.22 -33.60
CA ARG A 11 6.35 5.74 -32.27
C ARG A 11 5.58 4.73 -31.43
N LEU A 12 4.63 4.01 -32.03
CA LEU A 12 3.89 2.96 -31.33
C LEU A 12 4.85 1.86 -30.84
N ARG A 13 5.76 1.39 -31.70
CA ARG A 13 6.80 0.42 -31.35
C ARG A 13 7.63 0.89 -30.15
N SER A 14 8.09 2.15 -30.18
CA SER A 14 8.88 2.71 -29.07
C SER A 14 8.11 2.74 -27.74
N PHE A 15 6.81 3.03 -27.75
CA PHE A 15 6.00 2.94 -26.53
C PHE A 15 5.89 1.51 -26.01
N VAL A 16 5.62 0.54 -26.89
CA VAL A 16 5.50 -0.88 -26.53
C VAL A 16 6.79 -1.38 -25.90
N GLU A 17 7.93 -1.21 -26.57
CA GLU A 17 9.24 -1.68 -26.10
C GLU A 17 9.60 -1.09 -24.72
N ARG A 18 9.25 0.20 -24.49
CA ARG A 18 9.49 0.85 -23.19
C ARG A 18 8.59 0.31 -22.09
N ILE A 19 7.34 -0.03 -22.41
CA ILE A 19 6.40 -0.62 -21.46
C ILE A 19 6.83 -2.04 -21.11
N GLU A 20 7.16 -2.87 -22.10
CA GLU A 20 7.61 -4.25 -21.87
C GLU A 20 8.85 -4.29 -20.96
N ARG A 21 9.83 -3.41 -21.19
CA ARG A 21 10.98 -3.30 -20.29
C ARG A 21 10.57 -2.93 -18.86
N LEU A 22 9.64 -1.98 -18.70
CA LEU A 22 9.13 -1.62 -17.37
C LEU A 22 8.37 -2.77 -16.71
N GLU A 23 7.62 -3.58 -17.47
CA GLU A 23 6.94 -4.76 -16.94
C GLU A 23 7.93 -5.82 -16.45
N GLU A 24 9.03 -6.03 -17.17
CA GLU A 24 10.13 -6.90 -16.74
C GLU A 24 10.79 -6.39 -15.45
N GLU A 25 11.08 -5.08 -15.37
CA GLU A 25 11.63 -4.45 -14.16
C GLU A 25 10.67 -4.58 -12.97
N ILE A 26 9.36 -4.33 -13.16
CA ILE A 26 8.34 -4.48 -12.13
C ILE A 26 8.24 -5.94 -11.65
N LYS A 27 8.35 -6.89 -12.58
CA LYS A 27 8.34 -8.31 -12.24
C LYS A 27 9.53 -8.67 -11.35
N GLY A 28 10.74 -8.25 -11.71
CA GLY A 28 11.94 -8.46 -10.90
C GLY A 28 11.80 -7.86 -9.50
N LEU A 29 11.38 -6.59 -9.41
CA LEU A 29 11.14 -5.91 -8.12
C LEU A 29 10.05 -6.60 -7.28
N THR A 30 9.06 -7.21 -7.93
CA THR A 30 8.00 -7.96 -7.24
C THR A 30 8.51 -9.28 -6.70
N GLU A 31 9.41 -9.95 -7.41
CA GLU A 31 10.09 -11.17 -6.97
C GLU A 31 11.02 -10.86 -5.79
N ASP A 32 11.88 -9.86 -5.91
CA ASP A 32 12.77 -9.41 -4.81
C ASP A 32 11.97 -9.08 -3.53
N LYS A 33 10.84 -8.36 -3.69
CA LYS A 33 9.94 -8.04 -2.58
C LYS A 33 9.35 -9.29 -1.92
N LYS A 34 9.04 -10.34 -2.69
CA LYS A 34 8.53 -11.61 -2.13
C LYS A 34 9.62 -12.32 -1.34
N ASP A 35 10.86 -12.31 -1.84
CA ASP A 35 11.99 -12.95 -1.18
C ASP A 35 12.29 -12.30 0.17
N ILE A 36 12.23 -10.96 0.26
CA ILE A 36 12.36 -10.23 1.55
C ILE A 36 11.27 -10.65 2.55
N PHE A 37 10.02 -10.83 2.10
CA PHE A 37 8.96 -11.32 2.99
C PHE A 37 9.18 -12.79 3.39
N ALA A 38 9.76 -13.61 2.52
CA ALA A 38 10.09 -15.00 2.84
C ALA A 38 11.24 -15.08 3.85
N GLU A 39 12.26 -14.26 3.71
CA GLU A 39 13.36 -14.10 4.67
C GLU A 39 12.83 -13.68 6.05
N ALA A 40 12.03 -12.60 6.11
CA ALA A 40 11.42 -12.15 7.36
C ALA A 40 10.57 -13.25 8.03
N LYS A 41 9.86 -14.06 7.24
CA LYS A 41 9.12 -15.21 7.76
C LYS A 41 10.05 -16.27 8.34
N GLY A 42 11.18 -16.55 7.69
CA GLY A 42 12.21 -17.48 8.16
C GLY A 42 12.86 -17.03 9.47
N GLU A 43 12.99 -15.72 9.68
CA GLU A 43 13.46 -15.10 10.93
C GLU A 43 12.39 -15.09 12.04
N GLY A 44 11.15 -15.45 11.74
CA GLY A 44 10.05 -15.55 12.71
C GLY A 44 9.15 -14.32 12.79
N PHE A 45 9.26 -13.36 11.87
CA PHE A 45 8.34 -12.22 11.80
C PHE A 45 6.99 -12.60 11.18
N ASP A 46 5.93 -11.95 11.67
CA ASP A 46 4.61 -12.04 11.05
C ASP A 46 4.52 -11.16 9.80
N VAL A 47 4.48 -11.82 8.64
CA VAL A 47 4.40 -11.17 7.32
C VAL A 47 3.11 -10.37 7.13
N GLN A 48 1.99 -10.79 7.75
CA GLN A 48 0.73 -10.03 7.66
C GLN A 48 0.86 -8.70 8.38
N ILE A 49 1.43 -8.71 9.59
CA ILE A 49 1.68 -7.49 10.36
C ILE A 49 2.68 -6.58 9.63
N LEU A 50 3.75 -7.12 9.05
CA LEU A 50 4.69 -6.32 8.25
C LEU A 50 4.00 -5.61 7.07
N ARG A 51 3.06 -6.28 6.37
CA ARG A 51 2.29 -5.65 5.30
C ARG A 51 1.41 -4.52 5.82
N GLU A 52 0.82 -4.68 6.99
CA GLU A 52 0.05 -3.62 7.65
C GLU A 52 0.93 -2.44 8.04
N VAL A 53 2.11 -2.69 8.61
CA VAL A 53 3.10 -1.66 8.94
C VAL A 53 3.56 -0.91 7.69
N ILE A 54 3.76 -1.57 6.55
CA ILE A 54 4.09 -0.89 5.30
C ILE A 54 2.90 -0.06 4.79
N ARG A 55 1.67 -0.58 4.87
CA ARG A 55 0.45 0.12 4.43
C ARG A 55 0.21 1.38 5.27
N VAL A 56 0.08 1.18 6.58
CA VAL A 56 0.81 1.93 7.62
C VAL A 56 1.55 3.15 7.10
N ARG A 57 2.86 2.96 7.01
CA ARG A 57 3.92 3.89 6.63
C ARG A 57 3.78 4.56 5.25
N LYS A 58 2.90 4.07 4.36
CA LYS A 58 2.63 4.70 3.07
C LYS A 58 1.57 5.79 3.08
N GLN A 59 0.68 5.83 4.08
CA GLN A 59 -0.33 6.89 4.17
C GLN A 59 0.33 8.24 4.48
N ASP A 60 -0.30 9.38 4.17
CA ASP A 60 0.25 10.67 4.61
C ASP A 60 0.22 10.76 6.15
N GLN A 61 1.25 11.34 6.76
CA GLN A 61 1.34 11.41 8.22
C GLN A 61 0.19 12.23 8.81
N LYS A 62 -0.19 13.34 8.15
CA LYS A 62 -1.28 14.20 8.60
C LYS A 62 -2.61 13.48 8.52
N ASP A 63 -2.86 12.77 7.42
CA ASP A 63 -4.08 11.97 7.24
C ASP A 63 -4.20 10.86 8.30
N ARG A 64 -3.08 10.27 8.72
CA ARG A 64 -3.06 9.30 9.82
C ARG A 64 -3.39 9.95 11.15
N ASP A 65 -2.73 11.06 11.48
CA ASP A 65 -2.89 11.74 12.77
C ASP A 65 -4.34 12.22 12.95
N GLU A 66 -4.95 12.75 11.88
CA GLU A 66 -6.37 13.13 11.86
C GLU A 66 -7.28 11.92 12.07
N ARG A 67 -7.04 10.82 11.35
CA ARG A 67 -7.83 9.59 11.47
C ARG A 67 -7.72 8.98 12.88
N ASP A 68 -6.51 8.90 13.41
CA ASP A 68 -6.25 8.28 14.71
C ASP A 68 -6.85 9.12 15.84
N SER A 69 -6.82 10.45 15.74
CA SER A 69 -7.54 11.36 16.65
C SER A 69 -9.05 11.13 16.62
N LEU A 70 -9.65 10.97 15.44
CA LEU A 70 -11.09 10.68 15.30
C LEU A 70 -11.45 9.29 15.85
N LEU A 71 -10.60 8.29 15.61
CA LEU A 71 -10.78 6.94 16.12
C LEU A 71 -10.82 6.93 17.66
N ASP A 72 -9.87 7.62 18.29
CA ASP A 72 -9.80 7.73 19.75
C ASP A 72 -11.07 8.36 20.34
N ILE A 73 -11.56 9.45 19.74
CA ILE A 73 -12.83 10.10 20.15
C ILE A 73 -14.00 9.11 20.09
N TYR A 74 -14.11 8.33 19.02
CA TYR A 74 -15.20 7.37 18.86
C TYR A 74 -15.09 6.17 19.82
N LEU A 75 -13.89 5.64 20.04
CA LEU A 75 -13.67 4.58 21.01
C LEU A 75 -14.00 5.05 22.43
N HIS A 76 -13.53 6.23 22.82
CA HIS A 76 -13.87 6.84 24.11
C HIS A 76 -15.37 7.05 24.26
N ALA A 77 -16.07 7.51 23.22
CA ALA A 77 -17.52 7.67 23.24
C ALA A 77 -18.25 6.32 23.46
N ILE A 78 -17.82 5.25 22.80
CA ILE A 78 -18.36 3.90 23.00
C ILE A 78 -18.09 3.40 24.43
N GLU A 79 -16.88 3.59 24.94
CA GLU A 79 -16.50 3.16 26.28
C GLU A 79 -17.29 3.92 27.36
N THR A 80 -17.42 5.24 27.22
CA THR A 80 -18.19 6.08 28.15
C THR A 80 -19.69 5.84 28.09
N SER A 81 -20.25 5.54 26.91
CA SER A 81 -21.65 5.13 26.77
C SER A 81 -21.94 3.74 27.33
N THR A 82 -20.93 2.87 27.43
CA THR A 82 -21.05 1.52 27.97
C THR A 82 -20.84 1.47 29.49
N ARG A 83 -20.58 2.60 30.15
CA ARG A 83 -20.57 2.67 31.62
C ARG A 83 -22.00 2.46 32.12
N PRO A 84 -22.31 1.37 32.84
CA PRO A 84 -23.65 1.19 33.38
C PRO A 84 -23.91 2.36 34.34
N MET A 85 -25.08 2.99 34.22
CA MET A 85 -25.62 3.86 35.27
C MET A 85 -25.92 2.99 36.50
N ALA A 86 -24.87 2.49 37.14
CA ALA A 86 -24.95 1.80 38.40
C ALA A 86 -24.74 2.84 39.50
N GLN A 87 -25.86 3.11 40.18
CA GLN A 87 -26.00 3.79 41.46
C GLN A 87 -26.06 5.32 41.42
N ALA A 88 -27.27 5.82 41.20
CA ALA A 88 -27.78 6.91 42.03
C ALA A 88 -28.88 6.30 42.92
N ALA A 89 -28.64 6.37 44.23
CA ALA A 89 -29.48 5.87 45.31
C ALA A 89 -30.81 6.65 45.44
#